data_AF-A0A1A3T7M5-F1
#
_entry.id   AF-A0A1A3T7M5-F1
#
_cell.length_a   1.000
_cell.length_b   1.000
_cell.length_c   1.000
_cell.angle_alpha   90.00
_cell.angle_beta   90.00
_cell.angle_gamma   90.00
#
_symmetry.space_group_name_H-M   'P 1'
#
loop_
_entity.id
_entity.type
_entity.pdbx_description
1 polymer ?
#
loop_
_entity_poly.entity_id
_entity_poly.type
_entity_poly.pdbx_seq_one_letter_code
_entity_poly.pdbx_strand_id
1 'polypeptide(L)'
;MHTILGLSKTSTSIAWVLVDACDPTSEPLDQDAFDIIDSSAAAPAATARRVRDMAAASGWTVDAVHVTTSGNLSSLSEALRDLTFDEVVPVSPADATRLWALGGRQGSRRQNSAVCLLGHTSAALSVVDTCTGAMQSATTRVSGDSAALIGWLDTTLYGNGMRAELVYLIASRRTRDALAGPLAARLSVPAVTSRHAQVALARGAACVGAAAS
;
A
#
# COMPACT_ATOMS: atom_id res chain seq x y z
N MET A 1 -3.80 -6.76 -24.74
CA MET A 1 -2.92 -5.79 -24.06
C MET A 1 -2.49 -6.38 -22.74
N HIS A 2 -1.28 -6.03 -22.31
CA HIS A 2 -0.60 -6.60 -21.14
C HIS A 2 -0.84 -5.72 -19.91
N THR A 3 -1.10 -6.32 -18.76
CA THR A 3 -1.48 -5.60 -17.54
C THR A 3 -0.79 -6.17 -16.31
N ILE A 4 -0.55 -5.29 -15.34
CA ILE A 4 0.01 -5.66 -14.03
C ILE A 4 -1.07 -5.46 -12.97
N LEU A 5 -1.25 -6.47 -12.12
CA LEU A 5 -2.12 -6.37 -10.95
C LEU A 5 -1.29 -6.00 -9.72
N GLY A 6 -1.45 -4.78 -9.22
CA GLY A 6 -0.96 -4.38 -7.91
C GLY A 6 -1.92 -4.82 -6.81
N LEU A 7 -1.42 -5.47 -5.76
CA LEU A 7 -2.22 -5.97 -4.64
C LEU A 7 -1.62 -5.54 -3.30
N SER A 8 -2.40 -4.87 -2.46
CA SER A 8 -2.03 -4.50 -1.09
C SER A 8 -2.89 -5.25 -0.09
N LYS A 9 -2.26 -5.91 0.90
CA LYS A 9 -2.96 -6.67 1.94
C LYS A 9 -2.51 -6.28 3.35
N THR A 10 -3.48 -6.05 4.23
CA THR A 10 -3.28 -6.04 5.69
C THR A 10 -3.89 -7.30 6.32
N SER A 11 -4.05 -7.33 7.65
CA SER A 11 -4.74 -8.44 8.32
C SER A 11 -6.22 -8.53 7.96
N THR A 12 -6.91 -7.40 7.73
CA THR A 12 -8.36 -7.40 7.45
C THR A 12 -8.79 -6.41 6.36
N SER A 13 -7.86 -5.96 5.51
CA SER A 13 -8.17 -5.09 4.39
C SER A 13 -7.37 -5.47 3.16
N ILE A 14 -7.97 -5.33 1.97
CA ILE A 14 -7.35 -5.54 0.67
C ILE A 14 -7.61 -4.31 -0.20
N ALA A 15 -6.62 -3.93 -1.00
CA ALA A 15 -6.82 -3.09 -2.16
C ALA A 15 -6.12 -3.69 -3.37
N TRP A 16 -6.64 -3.42 -4.55
CA TRP A 16 -6.02 -3.80 -5.81
C TRP A 16 -6.12 -2.68 -6.83
N VAL A 17 -5.19 -2.69 -7.78
CA VAL A 17 -5.12 -1.73 -8.90
C VAL A 17 -4.66 -2.50 -10.12
N LEU A 18 -5.41 -2.38 -11.22
CA LEU A 18 -5.02 -2.92 -12.52
C LEU A 18 -4.48 -1.78 -13.39
N VAL A 19 -3.28 -1.96 -13.93
CA VAL A 19 -2.62 -0.94 -14.77
C VAL A 19 -2.14 -1.54 -16.08
N ASP A 20 -1.99 -0.70 -17.10
CA ASP A 20 -1.29 -1.06 -18.33
C ASP A 20 0.18 -1.36 -18.01
N ALA A 21 0.70 -2.50 -18.47
CA ALA A 21 2.09 -2.87 -18.26
C ALA A 21 3.07 -1.94 -19.00
N CYS A 22 2.64 -1.30 -20.09
CA CYS A 22 3.45 -0.38 -20.88
C CYS A 22 3.52 1.03 -20.27
N ASP A 23 2.48 1.45 -19.54
CA ASP A 23 2.48 2.72 -18.80
C ASP A 23 1.75 2.55 -17.45
N PRO A 24 2.38 1.92 -16.46
CA PRO A 24 1.75 1.67 -15.17
C PRO A 24 1.64 2.93 -14.30
N THR A 25 2.23 4.05 -14.76
CA THR A 25 2.11 5.35 -14.11
C THR A 25 0.85 6.11 -14.54
N SER A 26 0.24 5.72 -15.67
CA SER A 26 -1.02 6.25 -16.18
C SER A 26 -2.21 6.01 -15.24
N GLU A 27 -3.38 6.49 -15.64
CA GLU A 27 -4.63 6.23 -14.92
C GLU A 27 -4.90 4.72 -14.85
N PRO A 28 -5.20 4.16 -13.68
CA PRO A 28 -5.53 2.74 -13.56
C PRO A 28 -6.71 2.35 -14.45
N LEU A 29 -6.64 1.15 -15.02
CA LEU A 29 -7.73 0.56 -15.79
C LEU A 29 -8.94 0.27 -14.90
N ASP A 30 -8.67 -0.21 -13.68
CA ASP A 30 -9.66 -0.36 -12.62
C ASP A 30 -8.97 -0.48 -11.26
N GLN A 31 -9.70 -0.25 -10.18
CA GLN A 31 -9.19 -0.33 -8.80
C GLN A 31 -10.34 -0.46 -7.79
N ASP A 32 -10.10 -1.16 -6.69
CA ASP A 32 -11.04 -1.20 -5.57
C ASP A 32 -10.33 -1.51 -4.24
N ALA A 33 -10.99 -1.20 -3.12
CA ALA A 33 -10.54 -1.55 -1.78
C ALA A 33 -11.69 -1.90 -0.83
N PHE A 34 -11.53 -3.02 -0.14
CA PHE A 34 -12.53 -3.53 0.79
C PHE A 34 -11.91 -4.26 1.98
N ASP A 35 -12.73 -4.45 3.01
CA ASP A 35 -12.33 -5.15 4.22
C ASP A 35 -12.70 -6.64 4.13
N ILE A 36 -11.86 -7.49 4.71
CA ILE A 36 -12.04 -8.95 4.79
C ILE A 36 -12.16 -9.41 6.24
N ILE A 37 -12.73 -10.60 6.44
CA ILE A 37 -13.08 -11.11 7.77
C ILE A 37 -11.84 -11.60 8.53
N ASP A 38 -10.87 -12.19 7.83
CA ASP A 38 -9.67 -12.78 8.42
C ASP A 38 -8.41 -12.47 7.60
N SER A 39 -7.26 -12.90 8.12
CA SER A 39 -5.96 -12.68 7.50
C SER A 39 -5.55 -13.74 6.48
N SER A 40 -6.45 -14.66 6.10
CA SER A 40 -6.15 -15.76 5.18
C SER A 40 -5.80 -15.27 3.77
N ALA A 41 -5.24 -16.18 2.97
CA ALA A 41 -4.95 -15.95 1.57
C ALA A 41 -6.18 -16.13 0.66
N ALA A 42 -7.29 -16.67 1.17
CA ALA A 42 -8.43 -17.06 0.33
C ALA A 42 -9.11 -15.86 -0.34
N ALA A 43 -9.45 -14.82 0.44
CA ALA A 43 -10.07 -13.61 -0.09
C ALA A 43 -9.16 -12.85 -1.09
N PRO A 44 -7.87 -12.55 -0.80
CA PRO A 44 -7.00 -11.87 -1.76
C PRO A 44 -6.74 -12.70 -3.02
N ALA A 45 -6.58 -14.03 -2.91
CA ALA A 45 -6.42 -14.89 -4.07
C ALA A 45 -7.69 -14.92 -4.95
N ALA A 46 -8.87 -15.04 -4.33
CA ALA A 46 -10.15 -14.97 -5.04
C ALA A 46 -10.37 -13.60 -5.71
N THR A 47 -9.88 -12.52 -5.10
CA THR A 47 -9.91 -11.17 -5.66
C THR A 47 -9.04 -11.08 -6.91
N ALA A 48 -7.78 -11.53 -6.83
CA ALA A 48 -6.88 -11.55 -7.97
C ALA A 48 -7.48 -12.34 -9.15
N ARG A 49 -8.07 -13.52 -8.88
CA ARG A 49 -8.77 -14.29 -9.91
C ARG A 49 -9.91 -13.50 -10.57
N ARG A 50 -10.78 -12.88 -9.76
CA ARG A 50 -11.89 -12.07 -10.29
C ARG A 50 -11.40 -10.92 -11.17
N VAL A 51 -10.34 -10.23 -10.76
CA VAL A 51 -9.75 -9.14 -11.54
C VAL A 51 -9.18 -9.67 -12.86
N ARG A 52 -8.50 -10.83 -12.86
CA ARG A 52 -8.04 -11.47 -14.09
C ARG A 52 -9.19 -11.84 -15.02
N ASP A 53 -10.26 -12.44 -14.49
CA ASP A 53 -11.42 -12.85 -15.30
C ASP A 53 -12.11 -11.62 -15.94
N MET A 54 -12.19 -10.50 -15.20
CA MET A 54 -12.69 -9.22 -15.68
C MET A 54 -11.78 -8.58 -16.74
N ALA A 55 -10.47 -8.62 -16.53
CA ALA A 55 -9.48 -8.15 -17.50
C ALA A 55 -9.58 -8.96 -18.81
N ALA A 56 -9.68 -10.29 -18.70
CA ALA A 56 -9.84 -11.19 -19.84
C ALA A 56 -11.14 -10.91 -20.63
N ALA A 57 -12.25 -10.68 -19.93
CA ALA A 57 -13.52 -10.29 -20.56
C ALA A 57 -13.42 -8.94 -21.31
N SER A 58 -12.46 -8.09 -20.93
CA SER A 58 -12.16 -6.79 -21.55
C SER A 58 -11.05 -6.87 -22.62
N GLY A 59 -10.53 -8.06 -22.94
CA GLY A 59 -9.46 -8.26 -23.93
C GLY A 59 -8.05 -7.98 -23.41
N TRP A 60 -7.87 -7.94 -22.08
CA TRP A 60 -6.59 -7.74 -21.41
C TRP A 60 -6.08 -9.03 -20.78
N THR A 61 -4.75 -9.15 -20.64
CA THR A 61 -4.09 -10.26 -19.96
C THR A 61 -3.39 -9.72 -18.72
N VAL A 62 -3.59 -10.36 -17.56
CA VAL A 62 -2.84 -10.06 -16.33
C VAL A 62 -1.57 -10.90 -16.34
N ASP A 63 -0.42 -10.28 -16.63
CA ASP A 63 0.85 -11.01 -16.78
C ASP A 63 1.54 -11.24 -15.44
N ALA A 64 1.44 -10.28 -14.53
CA ALA A 64 2.07 -10.35 -13.22
C ALA A 64 1.18 -9.81 -12.09
N VAL A 65 1.40 -10.33 -10.89
CA VAL A 65 0.77 -9.86 -9.64
C VAL A 65 1.85 -9.35 -8.70
N HIS A 66 1.89 -8.04 -8.49
CA HIS A 66 2.82 -7.39 -7.58
C HIS A 66 2.17 -7.21 -6.22
N VAL A 67 2.73 -7.85 -5.19
CA VAL A 67 2.07 -7.96 -3.89
C VAL A 67 2.86 -7.25 -2.81
N THR A 68 2.19 -6.35 -2.09
CA THR A 68 2.71 -5.72 -0.88
C THR A 68 1.82 -6.04 0.33
N THR A 69 2.43 -6.42 1.45
CA THR A 69 1.68 -6.93 2.61
C THR A 69 2.31 -6.51 3.94
N SER A 70 1.49 -6.29 4.96
CA SER A 70 1.93 -6.12 6.35
C SER A 70 2.09 -7.45 7.12
N GLY A 71 1.77 -8.58 6.48
CA GLY A 71 1.79 -9.92 7.06
C GLY A 71 2.65 -10.91 6.26
N ASN A 72 2.49 -12.20 6.54
CA ASN A 72 3.20 -13.24 5.79
C ASN A 72 2.71 -13.30 4.34
N LEU A 73 3.65 -13.26 3.40
CA LEU A 73 3.39 -13.35 1.96
C LEU A 73 3.33 -14.79 1.45
N SER A 74 3.99 -15.76 2.11
CA SER A 74 4.19 -17.12 1.58
C SER A 74 2.86 -17.80 1.20
N SER A 75 1.90 -17.84 2.12
CA SER A 75 0.59 -18.46 1.88
C SER A 75 -0.22 -17.76 0.80
N LEU A 76 -0.04 -16.44 0.64
CA LEU A 76 -0.70 -15.68 -0.43
C LEU A 76 -0.05 -15.99 -1.78
N SER A 77 1.28 -16.03 -1.85
CA SER A 77 1.99 -16.40 -3.08
C SER A 77 1.67 -17.82 -3.53
N GLU A 78 1.58 -18.78 -2.61
CA GLU A 78 1.13 -20.14 -2.90
C GLU A 78 -0.30 -20.16 -3.47
N ALA A 79 -1.24 -19.52 -2.78
CA ALA A 79 -2.64 -19.46 -3.24
C ALA A 79 -2.81 -18.77 -4.60
N LEU A 80 -1.97 -17.78 -4.93
CA LEU A 80 -1.97 -17.14 -6.25
C LEU A 80 -1.40 -18.08 -7.33
N ARG A 81 -0.33 -18.82 -7.03
CA ARG A 81 0.24 -19.80 -7.97
C ARG A 81 -0.70 -20.97 -8.24
N ASP A 82 -1.44 -21.44 -7.24
CA ASP A 82 -2.49 -22.45 -7.40
C ASP A 82 -3.61 -22.00 -8.33
N LEU A 83 -3.78 -20.68 -8.47
CA LEU A 83 -4.72 -20.05 -9.39
C LEU A 83 -4.10 -19.73 -10.75
N THR A 84 -2.92 -20.26 -11.07
CA THR A 84 -2.16 -20.05 -12.32
C THR A 84 -1.70 -18.61 -12.54
N PHE A 85 -1.38 -17.88 -11.47
CA PHE A 85 -0.54 -16.69 -11.58
C PHE A 85 0.93 -17.10 -11.49
N ASP A 86 1.60 -17.16 -12.63
CA ASP A 86 2.98 -17.63 -12.72
C ASP A 86 3.97 -16.60 -12.15
N GLU A 87 3.71 -15.32 -12.41
CA GLU A 87 4.56 -14.22 -11.95
C GLU A 87 3.94 -13.49 -10.75
N VAL A 88 4.30 -13.96 -9.55
CA VAL A 88 3.95 -13.30 -8.28
C VAL A 88 5.19 -12.61 -7.70
N VAL A 89 5.21 -11.28 -7.76
CA VAL A 89 6.37 -10.46 -7.38
C VAL A 89 6.16 -9.87 -5.99
N PRO A 90 6.99 -10.24 -4.99
CA PRO A 90 6.96 -9.58 -3.69
C PRO A 90 7.45 -8.13 -3.81
N VAL A 91 6.67 -7.18 -3.32
CA VAL A 91 7.03 -5.77 -3.26
C VAL A 91 7.12 -5.31 -1.81
N SER A 92 8.28 -4.76 -1.44
CA SER A 92 8.44 -4.18 -0.11
C SER A 92 7.46 -2.99 0.06
N PRO A 93 6.83 -2.81 1.23
CA PRO A 93 5.98 -1.64 1.47
C PRO A 93 6.68 -0.30 1.23
N ALA A 94 7.99 -0.27 1.43
CA ALA A 94 8.81 0.91 1.22
C ALA A 94 8.93 1.24 -0.28
N ASP A 95 9.19 0.24 -1.14
CA ASP A 95 9.26 0.43 -2.59
C ASP A 95 7.90 0.81 -3.19
N ALA A 96 6.83 0.13 -2.76
CA ALA A 96 5.47 0.49 -3.15
C ALA A 96 5.15 1.94 -2.76
N THR A 97 5.47 2.34 -1.53
CA THR A 97 5.28 3.72 -1.06
C THR A 97 6.06 4.72 -1.91
N ARG A 98 7.34 4.43 -2.19
CA ARG A 98 8.20 5.28 -3.00
C ARG A 98 7.63 5.50 -4.41
N LEU A 99 7.21 4.43 -5.07
CA LEU A 99 6.70 4.53 -6.44
C LEU A 99 5.32 5.17 -6.52
N TRP A 100 4.45 4.92 -5.53
CA TRP A 100 3.19 5.66 -5.43
C TRP A 100 3.43 7.16 -5.29
N ALA A 101 4.35 7.56 -4.41
CA ALA A 101 4.70 8.96 -4.19
C ALA A 101 5.30 9.61 -5.44
N LEU A 102 6.05 8.86 -6.25
CA LEU A 102 6.62 9.33 -7.52
C LEU A 102 5.60 9.35 -8.68
N GLY A 103 4.62 8.44 -8.69
CA GLY A 103 3.59 8.34 -9.71
C GLY A 103 2.52 9.44 -9.63
N GLY A 104 2.32 10.05 -8.45
CA GLY A 104 1.37 11.14 -8.22
C GLY A 104 1.78 12.51 -8.79
N ARG A 105 2.76 12.58 -9.70
CA ARG A 105 3.46 13.79 -10.17
C ARG A 105 2.63 14.83 -10.94
N GLN A 106 1.30 14.80 -10.88
CA GLN A 106 0.47 15.84 -11.48
C GLN A 106 0.32 17.06 -10.55
N GLY A 107 1.35 17.91 -10.56
CA GLY A 107 1.13 19.36 -10.48
C GLY A 107 1.07 20.06 -9.11
N SER A 108 1.61 19.53 -8.01
CA SER A 108 1.66 20.29 -6.74
C SER A 108 3.05 20.41 -6.12
N ARG A 109 3.28 21.58 -5.51
CA ARG A 109 4.37 22.03 -4.63
C ARG A 109 4.99 20.89 -3.82
N ARG A 110 6.31 20.93 -3.53
CA ARG A 110 7.02 20.00 -2.61
C ARG A 110 6.08 19.43 -1.53
N GLN A 111 5.68 18.16 -1.62
CA GLN A 111 4.91 17.50 -0.57
C GLN A 111 5.69 16.27 -0.12
N ASN A 112 6.33 16.34 1.04
CA ASN A 112 6.85 15.13 1.67
C ASN A 112 5.65 14.34 2.18
N SER A 113 5.40 13.18 1.59
CA SER A 113 4.31 12.29 2.00
C SER A 113 4.84 11.17 2.86
N ALA A 114 4.20 10.94 4.00
CA ALA A 114 4.49 9.79 4.85
C ALA A 114 3.45 8.70 4.64
N VAL A 115 3.87 7.44 4.62
CA VAL A 115 3.01 6.28 4.70
C VAL A 115 3.37 5.49 5.94
N CYS A 116 2.39 5.24 6.80
CA CYS A 116 2.53 4.38 7.96
C CYS A 116 1.75 3.09 7.74
N LEU A 117 2.48 1.98 7.57
CA LEU A 117 1.90 0.63 7.50
C LEU A 117 1.89 0.01 8.91
N LEU A 118 0.69 -0.29 9.40
CA LEU A 118 0.50 -0.98 10.67
C LEU A 118 0.31 -2.48 10.45
N GLY A 119 1.28 -3.24 10.94
CA GLY A 119 1.17 -4.67 11.14
C GLY A 119 0.49 -5.02 12.46
N HIS A 120 0.54 -6.32 12.80
CA HIS A 120 -0.03 -6.85 14.03
C HIS A 120 0.79 -6.47 15.28
N THR A 121 2.12 -6.49 15.17
CA THR A 121 3.06 -6.19 16.28
C THR A 121 4.11 -5.14 15.90
N SER A 122 4.05 -4.61 14.68
CA SER A 122 4.98 -3.60 14.18
C SER A 122 4.27 -2.47 13.45
N ALA A 123 4.94 -1.33 13.39
CA ALA A 123 4.61 -0.21 12.52
C ALA A 123 5.85 0.14 11.68
N ALA A 124 5.65 0.43 10.40
CA ALA A 124 6.67 0.95 9.52
C ALA A 124 6.22 2.31 8.98
N LEU A 125 7.04 3.33 9.14
CA LEU A 125 6.83 4.67 8.61
C LEU A 125 7.86 4.92 7.51
N SER A 126 7.38 5.27 6.32
CA SER A 126 8.22 5.68 5.20
C SER A 126 7.85 7.10 4.81
N VAL A 127 8.84 8.00 4.74
CA VAL A 127 8.67 9.37 4.30
C VAL A 127 9.40 9.53 2.98
N VAL A 128 8.69 9.97 1.96
CA VAL A 128 9.22 10.15 0.61
C VAL A 128 9.22 11.63 0.27
N ASP A 129 10.39 12.14 -0.11
CA ASP A 129 10.51 13.44 -0.78
C ASP A 129 10.07 13.24 -2.24
N THR A 130 8.90 13.76 -2.58
CA THR A 130 8.27 13.58 -3.90
C THR A 130 9.02 14.28 -5.04
N CYS A 131 9.94 15.20 -4.73
CA CYS A 131 10.75 15.89 -5.74
C CYS A 131 12.00 15.10 -6.11
N THR A 132 12.66 14.50 -5.13
CA THR A 132 13.94 13.80 -5.29
C THR A 132 13.78 12.28 -5.34
N GLY A 133 12.65 11.75 -4.87
CA GLY A 133 12.44 10.32 -4.66
C GLY A 133 13.28 9.75 -3.51
N ALA A 134 13.95 10.61 -2.73
CA ALA A 134 14.67 10.19 -1.52
C ALA A 134 13.65 9.68 -0.49
N MET A 135 13.96 8.54 0.11
CA MET A 135 13.09 7.91 1.09
C MET A 135 13.84 7.69 2.39
N GLN A 136 13.20 8.06 3.48
CA GLN A 136 13.62 7.71 4.84
C GLN A 136 12.59 6.74 5.41
N SER A 137 13.03 5.76 6.20
CA SER A 137 12.12 4.80 6.82
C SER A 137 12.52 4.53 8.26
N ALA A 138 11.51 4.32 9.10
CA ALA A 138 11.66 3.95 10.50
C ALA A 138 10.66 2.84 10.84
N THR A 139 11.04 1.95 11.74
CA THR A 139 10.16 0.88 12.23
C THR A 139 10.11 0.91 13.75
N THR A 140 8.99 0.47 14.30
CA THR A 140 8.83 0.26 15.75
C THR A 140 7.95 -0.96 16.02
N ARG A 141 8.00 -1.45 17.26
CA ARG A 141 7.01 -2.43 17.74
C ARG A 141 5.78 -1.68 18.26
N VAL A 142 4.60 -2.22 17.99
CA VAL A 142 3.35 -1.69 18.53
C VAL A 142 2.78 -2.61 19.60
N SER A 143 2.34 -2.02 20.71
CA SER A 143 1.72 -2.71 21.84
C SER A 143 0.19 -2.70 21.80
N GLY A 144 -0.41 -2.13 20.75
CA GLY A 144 -1.85 -1.88 20.65
C GLY A 144 -2.31 -0.57 21.31
N ASP A 145 -1.41 0.14 22.01
CA ASP A 145 -1.70 1.46 22.57
C ASP A 145 -1.58 2.56 21.49
N SER A 146 -2.72 3.20 21.22
CA SER A 146 -2.80 4.35 20.30
C SER A 146 -1.93 5.53 20.73
N ALA A 147 -1.80 5.79 22.05
CA ALA A 147 -1.02 6.90 22.56
C ALA A 147 0.48 6.71 22.30
N ALA A 148 0.98 5.49 22.51
CA ALA A 148 2.35 5.11 22.19
C ALA A 148 2.65 5.24 20.68
N LEU A 149 1.73 4.79 19.82
CA LEU A 149 1.89 4.91 18.37
C LEU A 149 1.95 6.38 17.93
N ILE A 150 1.02 7.22 18.41
CA ILE A 150 0.98 8.65 18.07
C ILE A 150 2.26 9.35 18.54
N GLY A 151 2.70 9.09 19.77
CA GLY A 151 3.94 9.66 20.29
C GLY A 151 5.18 9.26 19.46
N TRP A 152 5.23 8.01 19.00
CA TRP A 152 6.28 7.56 18.08
C TRP A 152 6.21 8.26 16.72
N LEU A 153 5.01 8.43 16.14
CA LEU A 153 4.82 9.14 14.88
C LEU A 153 5.29 10.60 14.98
N ASP A 154 4.86 11.34 16.02
CA ASP A 154 5.28 12.72 16.23
C ASP A 154 6.80 12.83 16.43
N THR A 155 7.38 11.96 17.26
CA THR A 155 8.84 11.94 17.49
C THR A 155 9.59 11.67 16.20
N THR A 156 9.11 10.75 15.37
CA THR A 156 9.78 10.39 14.12
C THR A 156 9.66 11.49 13.07
N LEU A 157 8.47 12.08 12.92
CA LEU A 157 8.18 13.11 11.90
C LEU A 157 8.81 14.47 12.24
N TYR A 158 8.84 14.85 13.51
CA TYR A 158 9.37 16.15 13.94
C TYR A 158 10.74 16.08 14.60
N GLY A 159 10.97 15.08 15.46
CA GLY A 159 12.20 14.95 16.23
C GLY A 159 13.40 14.49 15.40
N ASN A 160 13.19 13.59 14.43
CA ASN A 160 14.27 12.97 13.65
C ASN A 160 14.47 13.57 12.25
N GLY A 161 13.82 14.69 11.94
CA GLY A 161 13.96 15.37 10.65
C GLY A 161 13.23 14.73 9.46
N MET A 162 12.47 13.63 9.67
CA MET A 162 11.61 13.00 8.65
C MET A 162 10.30 13.79 8.45
N ARG A 163 10.40 15.08 8.13
CA ARG A 163 9.25 15.97 8.04
C ARG A 163 8.33 15.57 6.89
N ALA A 164 7.05 15.35 7.20
CA ALA A 164 5.99 15.12 6.24
C ALA A 164 4.87 16.15 6.43
N GLU A 165 4.18 16.48 5.34
CA GLU A 165 3.02 17.38 5.36
C GLU A 165 1.71 16.61 5.61
N LEU A 166 1.72 15.31 5.33
CA LEU A 166 0.57 14.43 5.44
C LEU A 166 1.03 12.99 5.70
N VAL A 167 0.31 12.28 6.57
CA VAL A 167 0.55 10.86 6.87
C VAL A 167 -0.62 10.01 6.39
N TYR A 168 -0.36 9.03 5.53
CA TYR A 168 -1.32 8.03 5.11
C TYR A 168 -1.18 6.79 5.99
N LEU A 169 -2.24 6.43 6.70
CA LEU A 169 -2.25 5.25 7.55
C LEU A 169 -2.87 4.06 6.80
N ILE A 170 -2.10 2.99 6.66
CA ILE A 170 -2.54 1.72 6.11
C ILE A 170 -2.61 0.72 7.25
N ALA A 171 -3.82 0.31 7.62
CA ALA A 171 -4.05 -0.55 8.76
C ALA A 171 -5.29 -1.42 8.55
N SER A 172 -5.44 -2.43 9.41
CA SER A 172 -6.67 -3.22 9.52
C SER A 172 -7.89 -2.32 9.77
N ARG A 173 -9.09 -2.73 9.34
CA ARG A 173 -10.34 -1.96 9.55
C ARG A 173 -10.52 -1.51 11.00
N ARG A 174 -10.43 -2.46 11.93
CA ARG A 174 -10.61 -2.20 13.37
C ARG A 174 -9.58 -1.19 13.88
N THR A 175 -8.32 -1.34 13.46
CA THR A 175 -7.23 -0.44 13.87
C THR A 175 -7.43 0.97 13.30
N ARG A 176 -7.81 1.06 12.03
CA ARG A 176 -8.12 2.32 11.34
C ARG A 176 -9.26 3.08 12.03
N ASP A 177 -10.35 2.39 12.33
CA ASP A 177 -11.51 2.98 13.02
C ASP A 177 -11.15 3.43 14.45
N ALA A 178 -10.33 2.64 15.16
CA ALA A 178 -9.88 2.97 16.51
C ALA A 178 -8.89 4.15 16.56
N LEU A 179 -8.07 4.34 15.52
CA LEU A 179 -7.04 5.37 15.48
C LEU A 179 -7.49 6.68 14.84
N ALA A 180 -8.56 6.70 14.05
CA ALA A 180 -9.00 7.89 13.32
C ALA A 180 -9.21 9.12 14.23
N GLY A 181 -9.95 8.97 15.32
CA GLY A 181 -10.19 10.05 16.30
C GLY A 181 -8.91 10.47 17.04
N PRO A 182 -8.18 9.54 17.71
CA PRO A 182 -6.95 9.86 18.40
C PRO A 182 -5.88 10.53 17.52
N LEU A 183 -5.71 10.09 16.27
CA LEU A 183 -4.77 10.70 15.32
C LEU A 183 -5.19 12.12 14.98
N ALA A 184 -6.46 12.34 14.62
CA ALA A 184 -6.96 13.67 14.30
C ALA A 184 -6.84 14.67 15.46
N ALA A 185 -6.93 14.19 16.71
CA ALA A 185 -6.88 15.04 17.89
C ALA A 185 -5.46 15.36 18.39
N ARG A 186 -4.46 14.51 18.09
CA ARG A 186 -3.15 14.55 18.77
C ARG A 186 -1.96 14.59 17.84
N LEU A 187 -2.05 14.04 16.63
CA LEU A 187 -0.93 14.01 15.71
C LEU A 187 -0.70 15.42 15.16
N SER A 188 0.54 15.88 15.17
CA SER A 188 0.86 17.25 14.74
C SER A 188 0.79 17.43 13.21
N VAL A 189 0.91 16.33 12.45
CA VAL A 189 0.67 16.28 11.00
C VAL A 189 -0.74 15.70 10.74
N PRO A 190 -1.49 16.20 9.73
CA PRO A 190 -2.76 15.58 9.37
C PRO A 190 -2.58 14.11 8.96
N ALA A 191 -3.53 13.25 9.37
CA ALA A 191 -3.53 11.83 9.04
C ALA A 191 -4.72 11.45 8.13
N VAL A 192 -4.43 10.75 7.04
CA VAL A 192 -5.44 10.12 6.18
C VAL A 192 -5.59 8.66 6.56
N THR A 193 -6.75 8.31 7.10
CA THR A 193 -7.09 6.96 7.56
C THR A 193 -8.18 6.33 6.67
N SER A 194 -8.07 6.50 5.34
CA SER A 194 -9.07 6.00 4.39
C SER A 194 -8.59 4.76 3.63
N ARG A 195 -9.51 3.99 3.04
CA ARG A 195 -9.16 2.86 2.17
C ARG A 195 -8.38 3.29 0.92
N HIS A 196 -8.51 4.54 0.48
CA HIS A 196 -7.71 5.08 -0.63
C HIS A 196 -6.20 5.04 -0.36
N ALA A 197 -5.77 5.10 0.91
CA ALA A 197 -4.36 4.92 1.28
C ALA A 197 -3.85 3.50 0.94
N GLN A 198 -4.72 2.50 0.99
CA GLN A 198 -4.37 1.13 0.64
C GLN A 198 -4.32 0.93 -0.89
N VAL A 199 -5.23 1.57 -1.62
CA VAL A 199 -5.21 1.62 -3.09
C VAL A 199 -3.93 2.27 -3.60
N ALA A 200 -3.51 3.36 -2.97
CA ALA A 200 -2.23 4.01 -3.23
C ALA A 200 -1.04 3.04 -3.14
N LEU A 201 -0.99 2.22 -2.09
CA LEU A 201 0.08 1.23 -1.93
C LEU A 201 0.00 0.10 -2.96
N ALA A 202 -1.21 -0.35 -3.30
CA ALA A 202 -1.41 -1.33 -4.38
C ALA A 202 -0.94 -0.77 -5.74
N ARG A 203 -1.24 0.49 -6.05
CA ARG A 203 -0.76 1.18 -7.24
C ARG A 203 0.77 1.25 -7.27
N GLY A 204 1.37 1.67 -6.16
CA GLY A 204 2.82 1.71 -6.01
C GLY A 204 3.48 0.34 -6.25
N ALA A 205 2.85 -0.74 -5.79
CA ALA A 205 3.32 -2.09 -6.05
C ALA A 205 3.28 -2.46 -7.55
N ALA A 206 2.20 -2.11 -8.25
CA ALA A 206 2.09 -2.34 -9.69
C ALA A 206 3.23 -1.68 -10.49
N CYS A 207 3.76 -0.55 -10.03
CA CYS A 207 4.80 0.21 -10.74
C CYS A 207 6.24 -0.34 -10.59
N VAL A 208 6.51 -1.32 -9.72
CA VAL A 208 7.90 -1.74 -9.38
C VAL A 208 8.71 -2.29 -10.56
N GLY A 209 8.07 -2.91 -11.54
CA GLY A 209 8.75 -3.46 -12.72
C GLY A 209 9.00 -2.46 -13.84
N ALA A 210 8.28 -1.34 -13.87
CA ALA A 210 8.35 -0.38 -14.97
C ALA A 210 9.47 0.64 -14.84
N ALA A 211 10.00 0.83 -13.63
CA ALA A 211 11.14 1.70 -13.37
C ALA A 211 12.50 1.08 -13.78
N ALA A 212 12.49 -0.15 -14.34
CA ALA A 212 13.68 -0.91 -14.74
C ALA A 212 13.85 -1.05 -16.26
N SER A 213 13.07 -0.32 -17.08
CA SER A 213 13.15 -0.32 -18.55
C SER A 213 13.73 0.98 -19.10
#